data_AF-A0A3B8L2V2-F1
#
_entry.id   AF-A0A3B8L2V2-F1
#
_cell.length_a   1.000
_cell.length_b   1.000
_cell.length_c   1.000
_cell.angle_alpha   90.00
_cell.angle_beta   90.00
_cell.angle_gamma   90.00
#
_symmetry.space_group_name_H-M   'P 1'
#
loop_
_entity.id
_entity.type
_entity.pdbx_description
1 polymer ?
#
loop_
_entity_poly.entity_id
_entity_poly.type
_entity_poly.pdbx_seq_one_letter_code
_entity_poly.pdbx_strand_id
1 'polypeptide(L)'
;HKPSGEARLLGEPAGHKSGRRRVGYLPEGHRIPRHLTGDTALEYYGSLSGLSVAETRRRRGDLLETVGLADWGRTNVTKYSKGMLQRLGLAQAMLHEPDVLILDEPTDGVDPVGRSEIRDVLNTLKSQGKTIFLN
;
A
#
# COMPACT_ATOMS: atom_id res chain seq x y z
N HIS A 1 -8.46 13.46 29.59
CA HIS A 1 -9.77 13.19 28.98
C HIS A 1 -9.57 12.26 27.78
N LYS A 2 -10.14 11.04 27.78
CA LYS A 2 -10.33 10.31 26.53
C LYS A 2 -11.47 11.04 25.79
N PRO A 3 -11.30 11.50 24.55
CA PRO A 3 -12.43 12.06 23.84
C PRO A 3 -13.50 10.98 23.74
N SER A 4 -14.71 11.29 24.21
CA SER A 4 -15.89 10.46 23.96
C SER A 4 -16.29 10.63 22.50
N GLY A 5 -16.55 9.52 21.82
CA GLY A 5 -16.95 9.51 20.41
C GLY A 5 -17.11 8.09 19.92
N GLU A 6 -18.02 7.90 18.96
CA GLU A 6 -18.17 6.64 18.24
C GLU A 6 -17.62 6.82 16.83
N ALA A 7 -16.82 5.86 16.37
CA ALA A 7 -16.34 5.80 15.00
C ALA A 7 -16.78 4.49 14.37
N ARG A 8 -17.30 4.58 13.15
CA ARG A 8 -17.66 3.43 12.33
C ARG A 8 -16.86 3.43 11.04
N LEU A 9 -16.38 2.26 10.65
CA LEU A 9 -15.64 2.01 9.43
C LEU A 9 -16.39 0.93 8.63
N LEU A 10 -16.90 1.30 7.45
CA LEU A 10 -17.65 0.39 6.58
C LEU A 10 -18.84 -0.30 7.28
N GLY A 11 -19.52 0.44 8.18
CA GLY A 11 -20.67 -0.04 8.96
C GLY A 11 -20.31 -0.72 10.28
N GLU A 12 -19.03 -1.05 10.50
CA GLU A 12 -18.53 -1.75 11.70
C GLU A 12 -17.92 -0.76 12.72
N PRO A 13 -17.93 -1.08 14.03
CA PRO A 13 -17.17 -0.31 15.01
C PRO A 13 -15.68 -0.22 14.62
N ALA A 14 -15.10 0.98 14.72
CA ALA A 14 -13.69 1.18 14.42
C ALA A 14 -12.81 0.23 15.27
N GLY A 15 -11.90 -0.49 14.61
CA GLY A 15 -11.03 -1.47 15.25
C GLY A 15 -11.51 -2.91 15.21
N HIS A 16 -12.73 -3.19 14.71
CA HIS A 16 -13.18 -4.55 14.48
C HIS A 16 -12.36 -5.23 13.37
N LYS A 17 -12.04 -6.53 13.52
CA LYS A 17 -11.15 -7.25 12.58
C LYS A 17 -11.68 -7.29 11.15
N SER A 18 -13.00 -7.43 10.98
CA SER A 18 -13.69 -7.43 9.69
C SER A 18 -13.51 -6.11 8.94
N GLY A 19 -13.73 -4.98 9.63
CA GLY A 19 -13.49 -3.65 9.06
C GLY A 19 -12.03 -3.40 8.70
N ARG A 20 -11.08 -3.82 9.54
CA ARG A 20 -9.63 -3.65 9.28
C ARG A 20 -9.16 -4.40 8.02
N ARG A 21 -9.69 -5.60 7.75
CA ARG A 21 -9.34 -6.38 6.55
C ARG A 21 -9.78 -5.71 5.25
N ARG A 22 -10.75 -4.79 5.30
CA ARG A 22 -11.27 -4.06 4.14
C ARG A 22 -10.55 -2.73 3.91
N VAL A 23 -9.57 -2.40 4.75
CA VAL A 23 -8.77 -1.18 4.66
C VAL A 23 -7.33 -1.52 4.31
N GLY A 24 -6.79 -0.83 3.31
CA GLY A 24 -5.37 -0.82 3.01
C GLY A 24 -4.73 0.38 3.71
N TYR A 25 -3.55 0.18 4.29
CA TYR A 25 -2.89 1.21 5.07
C TYR A 25 -1.42 1.35 4.68
N LEU A 26 -1.02 2.58 4.40
CA LEU A 26 0.37 3.00 4.20
C LEU A 26 0.75 3.98 5.33
N PRO A 27 1.54 3.56 6.33
CA PRO A 27 2.01 4.46 7.39
C PRO A 27 3.14 5.36 6.92
N GLU A 28 3.29 6.49 7.60
CA GLU A 28 4.49 7.33 7.50
C GLU A 28 5.74 6.50 7.83
N GLY A 29 6.81 6.70 7.08
CA GLY A 29 8.12 6.10 7.39
C GLY A 29 8.14 4.57 7.37
N HIS A 30 7.26 3.91 6.61
CA HIS A 30 7.24 2.45 6.50
C HIS A 30 8.62 1.89 6.14
N ARG A 31 8.93 0.70 6.67
CA ARG A 31 10.21 0.03 6.44
C ARG A 31 9.99 -1.37 5.89
N ILE A 32 10.65 -1.63 4.78
CA ILE A 32 10.71 -2.96 4.17
C ILE A 32 12.01 -3.64 4.60
N PRO A 33 11.97 -4.93 5.02
CA PRO A 33 13.18 -5.67 5.34
C PRO A 33 14.20 -5.64 4.18
N ARG A 34 15.43 -5.22 4.48
CA ARG A 34 16.47 -4.90 3.48
C ARG A 34 16.93 -6.09 2.63
N HIS A 35 16.70 -7.32 3.09
CA HIS A 35 17.08 -8.52 2.35
C HIS A 35 16.06 -8.90 1.26
N LEU A 36 14.91 -8.22 1.20
CA LEU A 36 13.84 -8.52 0.25
C LEU A 36 14.02 -7.79 -1.09
N THR A 37 13.46 -8.39 -2.14
CA THR A 37 13.13 -7.71 -3.40
C THR A 37 11.70 -7.17 -3.34
N GLY A 38 11.29 -6.34 -4.31
CA GLY A 38 9.89 -5.92 -4.42
C GLY A 38 8.92 -7.11 -4.48
N ASP A 39 9.32 -8.16 -5.19
CA ASP A 39 8.54 -9.38 -5.34
C ASP A 39 8.35 -10.10 -4.01
N THR A 40 9.45 -10.34 -3.28
CA THR A 40 9.41 -11.05 -2.00
C THR A 40 8.84 -10.19 -0.88
N ALA A 41 8.91 -8.86 -0.99
CA ALA A 41 8.23 -7.95 -0.08
C ALA A 41 6.72 -8.12 -0.19
N LEU A 42 6.17 -8.14 -1.41
CA LEU A 42 4.73 -8.36 -1.61
C LEU A 42 4.32 -9.77 -1.16
N GLU A 43 5.12 -10.80 -1.42
CA GLU A 43 4.86 -12.15 -0.85
C GLU A 43 4.86 -12.15 0.69
N TYR A 44 5.81 -11.45 1.31
CA TYR A 44 5.87 -11.30 2.77
C TYR A 44 4.62 -10.62 3.33
N TYR A 45 4.24 -9.45 2.80
CA TYR A 45 3.06 -8.72 3.26
C TYR A 45 1.74 -9.42 2.92
N GLY A 46 1.69 -10.16 1.81
CA GLY A 46 0.54 -11.00 1.46
C GLY A 46 0.29 -12.06 2.52
N SER A 47 1.35 -12.74 2.98
CA SER A 47 1.24 -13.74 4.05
C SER A 47 0.74 -13.14 5.38
N LEU A 48 1.23 -11.95 5.76
CA LEU A 48 0.74 -11.21 6.93
C LEU A 48 -0.74 -10.81 6.82
N SER A 49 -1.21 -10.57 5.60
CA SER A 49 -2.61 -10.23 5.30
C SER A 49 -3.50 -11.47 5.15
N GLY A 50 -2.93 -12.68 5.30
CA GLY A 50 -3.64 -13.96 5.18
C GLY A 50 -3.89 -14.41 3.74
N LEU A 51 -3.19 -13.85 2.75
CA LEU A 51 -3.24 -14.32 1.38
C LEU A 51 -2.35 -15.54 1.20
N SER A 52 -2.76 -16.46 0.33
CA SER A 52 -1.88 -17.55 -0.10
C SER A 52 -0.76 -17.01 -0.99
N VAL A 53 0.34 -17.76 -1.09
CA VAL A 53 1.44 -17.43 -2.01
C VAL A 53 0.95 -17.37 -3.45
N ALA A 54 0.05 -18.27 -3.85
CA ALA A 54 -0.53 -18.28 -5.20
C ALA A 54 -1.37 -17.03 -5.46
N GLU A 55 -2.23 -16.64 -4.51
CA GLU A 55 -3.06 -15.43 -4.58
C GLU A 55 -2.19 -14.18 -4.70
N THR A 56 -1.12 -14.11 -3.90
CA THR A 56 -0.18 -13.00 -3.89
C THR A 56 0.56 -12.89 -5.23
N ARG A 57 1.10 -14.00 -5.74
CA ARG A 57 1.81 -14.04 -7.03
C ARG A 57 0.93 -13.62 -8.19
N ARG A 58 -0.34 -14.03 -8.19
CA ARG A 58 -1.33 -13.65 -9.21
C ARG A 58 -1.53 -12.14 -9.27
N ARG A 59 -1.58 -11.46 -8.12
CA ARG A 59 -1.87 -10.02 -8.03
C ARG A 59 -0.64 -9.13 -8.15
N ARG A 60 0.51 -9.66 -7.75
CA ARG A 60 1.76 -8.92 -7.62
C ARG A 60 2.19 -8.20 -8.90
N GLY A 61 2.07 -8.88 -10.04
CA GLY A 61 2.45 -8.31 -11.35
C GLY A 61 1.68 -7.03 -11.63
N ASP A 62 0.35 -7.13 -11.65
CA ASP A 62 -0.57 -6.02 -11.89
C ASP A 62 -0.37 -4.87 -10.89
N LEU A 63 -0.10 -5.19 -9.62
CA LEU A 63 0.16 -4.18 -8.60
C LEU A 63 1.49 -3.46 -8.83
N LEU A 64 2.56 -4.19 -9.15
CA LEU A 64 3.85 -3.59 -9.49
C LEU A 64 3.73 -2.73 -10.74
N GLU A 65 2.97 -3.16 -11.74
CA GLU A 65 2.68 -2.36 -12.92
C GLU A 65 1.91 -1.07 -12.57
N THR A 66 0.83 -1.20 -11.79
CA THR A 66 0.01 -0.06 -11.34
C THR A 66 0.84 1.00 -10.61
N VAL A 67 1.85 0.58 -9.83
CA VAL A 67 2.73 1.50 -9.10
C VAL A 67 4.03 1.85 -9.85
N GLY A 68 4.15 1.49 -11.13
CA GLY A 68 5.31 1.83 -11.96
C GLY A 68 6.62 1.14 -11.54
N LEU A 69 6.54 -0.09 -11.04
CA LEU A 69 7.65 -0.91 -10.54
C LEU A 69 7.75 -2.29 -11.20
N ALA A 70 7.08 -2.52 -12.33
CA ALA A 70 7.08 -3.81 -13.03
C ALA A 70 8.51 -4.36 -13.26
N ASP A 71 9.42 -3.53 -13.77
CA ASP A 71 10.81 -3.91 -14.03
C ASP A 71 11.69 -4.03 -12.77
N TRP A 72 11.17 -3.60 -11.62
CA TRP A 72 11.90 -3.53 -10.36
C TRP A 72 11.57 -4.67 -9.40
N GLY A 73 10.56 -5.50 -9.69
CA GLY A 73 10.09 -6.56 -8.78
C GLY A 73 11.20 -7.49 -8.29
N ARG A 74 12.14 -7.86 -9.16
CA ARG A 74 13.28 -8.73 -8.80
C ARG A 74 14.48 -7.99 -8.19
N THR A 75 14.44 -6.67 -8.16
CA THR A 75 15.50 -5.83 -7.60
C THR A 75 15.36 -5.73 -6.09
N ASN A 76 16.49 -5.86 -5.38
CA ASN A 76 16.51 -5.70 -3.93
C ASN A 76 16.10 -4.27 -3.51
N VAL A 77 15.29 -4.16 -2.47
CA VAL A 77 14.70 -2.89 -2.01
C VAL A 77 15.74 -1.88 -1.51
N THR A 78 16.96 -2.30 -1.20
CA THR A 78 18.07 -1.37 -0.88
C THR A 78 18.49 -0.50 -2.06
N LYS A 79 18.15 -0.88 -3.29
CA LYS A 79 18.39 -0.09 -4.50
C LYS A 79 17.23 0.85 -4.84
N TYR A 80 16.13 0.80 -4.08
CA TYR A 80 14.96 1.62 -4.36
C TYR A 80 15.19 3.03 -3.83
N SER A 81 14.74 4.04 -4.58
CA SER A 81 14.63 5.40 -4.06
C SER A 81 13.52 5.49 -3.00
N LYS A 82 13.47 6.58 -2.23
CA LYS A 82 12.36 6.81 -1.29
C LYS A 82 11.01 6.79 -2.00
N GLY A 83 10.90 7.39 -3.18
CA GLY A 83 9.68 7.36 -4.00
C GLY A 83 9.27 5.95 -4.42
N MET A 84 10.24 5.12 -4.84
CA MET A 84 9.97 3.71 -5.17
C MET A 84 9.53 2.89 -3.94
N LEU A 85 10.13 3.13 -2.77
CA LEU A 85 9.69 2.49 -1.53
C LEU A 85 8.25 2.90 -1.18
N GLN A 86 7.87 4.17 -1.36
CA GLN A 86 6.49 4.61 -1.17
C GLN A 86 5.53 3.93 -2.16
N ARG A 87 5.91 3.85 -3.44
CA ARG A 87 5.13 3.13 -4.47
C ARG A 87 4.98 1.64 -4.17
N LEU A 88 6.03 0.98 -3.64
CA LEU A 88 5.93 -0.40 -3.16
C LEU A 88 5.03 -0.54 -1.93
N GLY A 89 5.05 0.46 -1.03
CA GLY A 89 4.11 0.56 0.10
C GLY A 89 2.65 0.70 -0.36
N LEU A 90 2.39 1.46 -1.43
CA LEU A 90 1.07 1.53 -2.06
C LEU A 90 0.64 0.16 -2.60
N ALA A 91 1.53 -0.56 -3.31
CA ALA A 91 1.23 -1.91 -3.79
C ALA A 91 0.91 -2.87 -2.64
N GLN A 92 1.64 -2.76 -1.53
CA GLN A 92 1.37 -3.52 -0.31
C GLN A 92 -0.01 -3.17 0.30
N ALA A 93 -0.35 -1.89 0.39
CA ALA A 93 -1.64 -1.44 0.91
C ALA A 93 -2.82 -1.96 0.06
N MET A 94 -2.61 -2.15 -1.25
CA MET A 94 -3.63 -2.63 -2.19
C MET A 94 -3.71 -4.16 -2.30
N LEU A 95 -2.74 -4.90 -1.77
CA LEU A 95 -2.52 -6.31 -2.08
C LEU A 95 -3.73 -7.21 -1.79
N HIS A 96 -4.43 -6.94 -0.69
CA HIS A 96 -5.63 -7.66 -0.26
C HIS A 96 -6.95 -7.07 -0.80
N GLU A 97 -6.90 -6.26 -1.87
CA GLU A 97 -8.06 -5.62 -2.49
C GLU A 97 -8.95 -4.84 -1.50
N PRO A 98 -8.40 -3.85 -0.80
CA PRO A 98 -9.20 -3.07 0.13
C PRO A 98 -10.27 -2.24 -0.60
N ASP A 99 -11.35 -1.94 0.13
CA ASP A 99 -12.39 -1.00 -0.29
C ASP A 99 -11.96 0.45 -0.08
N VAL A 100 -11.12 0.68 0.94
CA VAL A 100 -10.63 2.01 1.33
C VAL A 100 -9.12 1.96 1.54
N LEU A 101 -8.41 2.95 0.99
CA LEU A 101 -6.99 3.19 1.27
C LEU A 101 -6.85 4.36 2.24
N ILE A 102 -6.09 4.16 3.31
CA ILE A 102 -5.67 5.22 4.22
C ILE A 102 -4.16 5.39 4.06
N LEU A 103 -3.75 6.60 3.70
CA LEU A 103 -2.37 6.92 3.38
C LEU A 103 -1.90 8.07 4.27
N ASP A 104 -0.81 7.85 4.98
CA ASP A 104 -0.22 8.82 5.91
C ASP A 104 1.07 9.37 5.30
N GLU A 105 1.04 10.63 4.88
CA GLU A 105 2.14 11.34 4.21
C GLU A 105 2.85 10.54 3.07
N PRO A 106 2.11 10.04 2.06
CA PRO A 106 2.69 9.14 1.04
C PRO A 106 3.79 9.78 0.19
N THR A 107 3.90 11.11 0.21
CA THR A 107 4.88 11.88 -0.57
C THR A 107 6.00 12.52 0.27
N ASP A 108 6.00 12.31 1.60
CA ASP A 108 7.00 12.94 2.46
C ASP A 108 8.43 12.53 2.08
N GLY A 109 9.33 13.51 2.06
CA GLY A 109 10.75 13.42 1.66
C GLY A 109 11.04 12.75 0.31
N VAL A 110 10.02 12.49 -0.52
CA VAL A 110 10.18 12.06 -1.90
C VAL A 110 10.55 13.28 -2.75
N ASP A 111 11.46 13.11 -3.71
CA ASP A 111 11.83 14.15 -4.66
C ASP A 111 10.65 14.55 -5.58
N PRO A 112 10.72 15.69 -6.30
CA PRO A 112 9.62 16.17 -7.14
C PRO A 112 9.12 15.16 -8.19
N VAL A 113 10.01 14.36 -8.78
CA VAL A 113 9.66 13.38 -9.82
C VAL A 113 8.86 12.24 -9.17
N GLY A 114 9.40 11.65 -8.10
CA GLY A 114 8.71 10.59 -7.37
C GLY A 114 7.36 11.05 -6.78
N ARG A 115 7.22 12.31 -6.39
CA ARG A 115 5.93 12.88 -5.96
C ARG A 115 4.92 12.91 -7.11
N SER A 116 5.35 13.24 -8.32
CA SER A 116 4.47 13.20 -9.50
C SER A 116 4.03 11.76 -9.78
N GLU A 117 4.98 10.82 -9.81
CA GLU A 117 4.67 9.40 -10.03
C GLU A 117 3.67 8.85 -9.01
N ILE A 118 3.84 9.18 -7.72
CA ILE A 118 2.89 8.78 -6.67
C ILE A 118 1.51 9.39 -6.92
N ARG A 119 1.42 10.67 -7.29
CA ARG A 119 0.14 11.31 -7.64
C ARG A 119 -0.53 10.62 -8.83
N ASP A 120 0.23 10.21 -9.82
CA ASP A 120 -0.31 9.49 -10.99
C ASP A 120 -0.89 8.13 -10.62
N VAL A 121 -0.23 7.41 -9.71
CA VAL A 121 -0.77 6.19 -9.11
C VAL A 121 -2.09 6.48 -8.38
N LEU A 122 -2.12 7.49 -7.51
CA LEU A 122 -3.34 7.84 -6.76
C LEU A 122 -4.50 8.27 -7.68
N ASN A 123 -4.21 9.00 -8.76
CA ASN A 123 -5.19 9.38 -9.77
C ASN A 123 -5.75 8.15 -10.51
N THR A 124 -4.88 7.18 -10.83
CA THR A 124 -5.28 5.90 -11.43
C THR A 124 -6.20 5.11 -10.51
N LEU A 125 -5.88 5.03 -9.21
CA LEU A 125 -6.73 4.34 -8.25
C LEU A 125 -8.09 5.03 -8.05
N LYS A 126 -8.08 6.36 -8.07
CA LYS A 126 -9.31 7.16 -7.99
C LYS A 126 -10.20 6.94 -9.22
N SER A 127 -9.64 6.85 -10.43
CA SER A 127 -10.42 6.57 -11.65
C SER A 127 -11.01 5.16 -11.68
N GLN A 128 -10.40 4.21 -10.96
CA GLN A 128 -10.93 2.87 -10.71
C GLN A 128 -11.99 2.82 -9.60
N GLY A 129 -12.37 3.97 -9.01
CA GLY A 129 -13.42 4.06 -7.99
C GLY A 129 -12.97 3.73 -6.57
N LYS A 130 -11.67 3.65 -6.29
CA LYS A 130 -11.17 3.43 -4.92
C LYS A 130 -11.39 4.66 -4.05
N THR A 131 -11.84 4.45 -2.81
CA THR A 131 -11.90 5.51 -1.80
C THR A 131 -10.52 5.68 -1.18
N ILE A 132 -9.96 6.89 -1.24
CA ILE A 132 -8.62 7.20 -0.69
C ILE A 132 -8.76 8.31 0.34
N PHE A 133 -8.25 8.06 1.55
CA PHE A 133 -8.07 9.05 2.59
C PHE A 133 -6.58 9.37 2.71
N LEU A 134 -6.26 10.66 2.69
CA LEU A 134 -4.90 11.20 2.78
C LEU A 134 -4.83 12.10 4.01
N ASN A 135 -3.83 11.87 4.86
CA ASN A 135 -3.41 12.76 5.94
C ASN A 135 -2.03 13.34 5.61
#